data_AF-A0A5N7D0K5-F1
#
_entry.id   AF-A0A5N7D0K5-F1
#
_cell.length_a   1.000
_cell.length_b   1.000
_cell.length_c   1.000
_cell.angle_alpha   90.00
_cell.angle_beta   90.00
_cell.angle_gamma   90.00
#
_symmetry.space_group_name_H-M   'P 1'
#
loop_
_entity.id
_entity.type
_entity.pdbx_description
1 polymer ?
#
loop_
_entity_poly.entity_id
_entity_poly.type
_entity_poly.pdbx_seq_one_letter_code
_entity_poly.pdbx_strand_id
1 'polypeptide(L)'
;MKDTVSTSPLELGLVSSQERIPRQDDDWTGITDPALRKRLQNKLNQRALRARKRHDRQKALLLQSKNDKADSRRYALILPRPDQVKGPQQMPRPTTLSEAVAMMMRFNTEAYERYYAADPCLDHLFTLSKFNVLRAFLDNMAALGLRMDAMGEDVISPFSTDMPGPRDKESIPAALLPTAIQSLIPHHPWLDCFPFPQMRDNLVMADESFNDCELCTDMMDSTTGDIGVMVWGDPWLPQNWEVSEVFAQKWSWVIKGCPDIIVHSNYWRARRGLKKLKLNFM
;
A
#
# COMPACT_ATOMS: atom_id res chain seq x y z
N MET A 1 71.75 -5.04 -28.13
CA MET A 1 70.48 -5.64 -28.57
C MET A 1 70.02 -6.64 -27.53
N LYS A 2 69.03 -6.26 -26.72
CA LYS A 2 68.00 -7.09 -26.06
C LYS A 2 67.27 -6.17 -25.08
N ASP A 3 66.20 -5.55 -25.58
CA ASP A 3 65.23 -4.84 -24.76
C ASP A 3 64.47 -5.87 -23.92
N THR A 4 64.51 -5.72 -22.61
CA THR A 4 63.68 -6.47 -21.67
C THR A 4 62.68 -5.50 -21.07
N VAL A 5 61.44 -5.57 -21.57
CA VAL A 5 60.30 -4.84 -21.03
C VAL A 5 59.96 -5.46 -19.67
N SER A 6 60.18 -4.69 -18.61
CA SER A 6 59.68 -4.98 -17.27
C SER A 6 58.19 -4.65 -17.23
N THR A 7 57.33 -5.67 -17.36
CA THR A 7 55.89 -5.55 -17.07
C THR A 7 55.67 -5.78 -15.59
N SER A 8 55.47 -4.69 -14.85
CA SER A 8 54.88 -4.71 -13.51
C SER A 8 53.44 -5.26 -13.57
N PRO A 9 52.98 -6.01 -12.56
CA PRO A 9 51.58 -6.42 -12.49
C PRO A 9 50.71 -5.18 -12.23
N LEU A 10 49.67 -5.00 -13.03
CA LEU A 10 48.62 -4.03 -12.78
C LEU A 10 47.88 -4.45 -11.49
N GLU A 11 48.17 -3.76 -10.38
CA GLU A 11 47.33 -3.81 -9.18
C GLU A 11 45.95 -3.23 -9.53
N LEU A 12 44.96 -4.11 -9.67
CA LEU A 12 43.55 -3.74 -9.69
C LEU A 12 43.19 -3.24 -8.30
N GLY A 13 43.13 -1.91 -8.16
CA GLY A 13 42.70 -1.24 -6.93
C GLY A 13 41.36 -1.80 -6.45
N LEU A 14 41.37 -2.30 -5.22
CA LEU A 14 40.18 -2.67 -4.47
C LEU A 14 39.28 -1.43 -4.37
N VAL A 15 38.22 -1.39 -5.17
CA VAL A 15 37.17 -0.37 -5.01
C VAL A 15 36.43 -0.72 -3.73
N SER A 16 36.73 0.06 -2.68
CA SER A 16 35.99 0.14 -1.43
C SER A 16 34.50 0.40 -1.71
N SER A 17 33.76 -0.68 -1.86
CA SER A 17 32.31 -0.69 -1.81
C SER A 17 31.97 -1.15 -0.41
N GLN A 18 31.47 -0.23 0.42
CA GLN A 18 30.91 -0.52 1.73
C GLN A 18 30.11 -1.83 1.66
N GLU A 19 30.60 -2.84 2.38
CA GLU A 19 30.03 -4.18 2.42
C GLU A 19 28.57 -4.11 2.91
N ARG A 20 27.64 -4.00 1.97
CA ARG A 20 26.27 -4.49 2.17
C ARG A 20 26.38 -5.99 2.09
N ILE A 21 26.15 -6.66 3.22
CA ILE A 21 26.09 -8.11 3.33
C ILE A 21 25.23 -8.66 2.17
N PRO A 22 25.81 -9.37 1.20
CA PRO A 22 25.06 -9.99 0.11
C PRO A 22 24.14 -11.05 0.70
N ARG A 23 22.85 -11.04 0.32
CA ARG A 23 21.95 -12.14 0.64
C ARG A 23 22.28 -13.32 -0.27
N GLN A 24 22.19 -14.53 0.27
CA GLN A 24 22.59 -15.77 -0.41
C GLN A 24 21.83 -16.01 -1.74
N ASP A 25 20.61 -15.46 -1.88
CA ASP A 25 19.78 -15.55 -3.08
C ASP A 25 20.02 -14.43 -4.12
N ASP A 26 20.85 -13.43 -3.79
CA ASP A 26 21.19 -12.29 -4.64
C ASP A 26 22.60 -12.41 -5.24
N ASP A 27 23.32 -13.50 -4.94
CA ASP A 27 24.66 -13.75 -5.45
C ASP A 27 24.61 -14.30 -6.88
N TRP A 28 24.80 -13.40 -7.84
CA TRP A 28 24.94 -13.75 -9.25
C TRP A 28 26.37 -14.20 -9.61
N THR A 29 27.33 -14.15 -8.67
CA THR A 29 28.72 -14.54 -8.92
C THR A 29 28.83 -16.07 -8.95
N GLY A 30 28.75 -16.65 -10.16
CA GLY A 30 28.82 -18.11 -10.37
C GLY A 30 27.67 -18.69 -11.19
N ILE A 31 26.63 -17.90 -11.49
CA ILE A 31 25.49 -18.34 -12.32
C ILE A 31 25.88 -18.35 -13.80
N THR A 32 25.84 -19.54 -14.42
CA THR A 32 26.26 -19.76 -15.82
C THR A 32 25.17 -19.43 -16.83
N ASP A 33 23.88 -19.46 -16.42
CA ASP A 33 22.75 -19.08 -17.28
C ASP A 33 22.67 -17.54 -17.46
N PRO A 34 22.85 -17.02 -18.69
CA PRO A 34 22.79 -15.58 -18.96
C PRO A 34 21.42 -14.95 -18.67
N ALA A 35 20.32 -15.69 -18.85
CA ALA A 35 18.98 -15.16 -18.66
C ALA A 35 18.66 -14.98 -17.17
N LEU A 36 18.98 -15.99 -16.36
CA LEU A 36 18.80 -15.95 -14.91
C LEU A 36 19.70 -14.90 -14.25
N ARG A 37 20.96 -14.79 -14.71
CA ARG A 37 21.89 -13.73 -14.27
C ARG A 37 21.35 -12.32 -14.54
N LYS A 38 20.84 -12.08 -15.75
CA LYS A 38 20.27 -10.77 -16.12
C LYS A 38 19.03 -10.45 -15.30
N ARG A 39 18.19 -11.43 -14.99
CA ARG A 39 17.01 -11.26 -14.13
C ARG A 39 17.40 -10.84 -12.71
N LEU A 40 18.37 -11.51 -12.10
CA LEU A 40 18.88 -11.19 -10.76
C LEU A 40 19.57 -9.82 -10.71
N GLN A 41 20.37 -9.49 -11.72
CA GLN A 41 21.02 -8.18 -11.82
C GLN A 41 19.99 -7.05 -12.01
N ASN A 42 18.96 -7.27 -12.83
CA ASN A 42 17.86 -6.33 -12.98
C ASN A 42 17.12 -6.14 -11.64
N LYS A 43 16.85 -7.22 -10.91
CA LYS A 43 16.22 -7.19 -9.59
C LYS A 43 17.03 -6.33 -8.60
N LEU A 44 18.35 -6.51 -8.53
CA LEU A 44 19.27 -5.71 -7.69
C LEU A 44 19.31 -4.23 -8.09
N ASN A 45 19.47 -3.93 -9.39
CA ASN A 45 19.51 -2.56 -9.90
C ASN A 45 18.18 -1.84 -9.67
N GLN A 46 17.07 -2.54 -9.84
CA GLN A 46 15.74 -2.02 -9.55
C GLN A 46 15.54 -1.78 -8.05
N ARG A 47 16.06 -2.64 -7.17
CA ARG A 47 16.06 -2.42 -5.71
C ARG A 47 16.81 -1.14 -5.34
N ALA A 48 17.98 -0.93 -5.92
CA ALA A 48 18.76 0.28 -5.73
C ALA A 48 18.01 1.52 -6.26
N LEU A 49 17.30 1.39 -7.38
CA LEU A 49 16.47 2.46 -7.94
C LEU A 49 15.26 2.78 -7.05
N ARG A 50 14.54 1.77 -6.53
CA ARG A 50 13.41 1.94 -5.60
C ARG A 50 13.86 2.63 -4.31
N ALA A 51 14.98 2.22 -3.73
CA ALA A 51 15.54 2.87 -2.54
C ALA A 51 15.85 4.36 -2.78
N ARG A 52 16.44 4.70 -3.93
CA ARG A 52 16.73 6.09 -4.32
C ARG A 52 15.46 6.90 -4.53
N LYS A 53 14.49 6.38 -5.30
CA LYS A 53 13.19 7.05 -5.54
C LYS A 53 12.40 7.29 -4.25
N ARG A 54 12.42 6.36 -3.29
CA ARG A 54 11.80 6.54 -1.96
C ARG A 54 12.42 7.71 -1.21
N HIS A 55 13.75 7.77 -1.17
CA HIS A 55 14.48 8.86 -0.52
C HIS A 55 14.21 10.23 -1.20
N ASP A 56 14.22 10.26 -2.54
CA ASP A 56 13.97 11.50 -3.29
C ASP A 56 12.53 12.00 -3.13
N ARG A 57 11.55 11.08 -3.06
CA ARG A 57 10.14 11.43 -2.84
C ARG A 57 9.86 11.87 -1.41
N GLN A 58 10.50 11.26 -0.40
CA GLN A 58 10.45 11.74 0.99
C GLN A 58 10.91 13.21 1.06
N LYS A 59 11.95 13.54 0.30
CA LYS A 59 12.47 14.92 0.19
C LYS A 59 11.49 15.84 -0.54
N ALA A 60 10.89 15.40 -1.63
CA ALA A 60 9.92 16.16 -2.41
C ALA A 60 8.63 16.47 -1.63
N LEU A 61 8.08 15.50 -0.90
CA LEU A 61 6.87 15.68 -0.07
C LEU A 61 7.09 16.71 1.06
N LEU A 62 8.28 16.72 1.66
CA LEU A 62 8.67 17.74 2.65
C LEU A 62 8.74 19.15 2.03
N LEU A 63 9.13 19.26 0.76
CA LEU A 63 9.19 20.52 0.01
C LEU A 63 7.80 20.99 -0.44
N GLN A 64 6.92 20.07 -0.83
CA GLN A 64 5.58 20.37 -1.37
C GLN A 64 4.58 20.81 -0.28
N SER A 65 4.68 20.26 0.94
CA SER A 65 3.83 20.68 2.06
C SER A 65 4.00 22.16 2.48
N LYS A 66 5.09 22.81 2.03
CA LYS A 66 5.31 24.25 2.25
C LYS A 66 4.53 25.14 1.27
N ASN A 67 4.04 24.62 0.14
CA ASN A 67 3.47 25.43 -0.95
C ASN A 67 1.93 25.35 -1.09
N ASP A 68 1.29 24.24 -0.72
CA ASP A 68 -0.11 23.97 -1.12
C ASP A 68 -1.20 24.43 -0.14
N LYS A 69 -0.91 25.39 0.76
CA LYS A 69 -1.92 25.89 1.73
C LYS A 69 -3.07 26.72 1.11
N ALA A 70 -3.11 26.91 -0.21
CA ALA A 70 -3.96 27.95 -0.81
C ALA A 70 -5.29 27.50 -1.43
N ASP A 71 -5.51 26.23 -1.85
CA ASP A 71 -6.58 26.01 -2.85
C ASP A 71 -7.40 24.71 -2.80
N SER A 72 -7.80 24.23 -1.61
CA SER A 72 -8.77 23.11 -1.55
C SER A 72 -9.76 23.22 -0.41
N ARG A 73 -10.80 24.02 -0.60
CA ARG A 73 -12.05 23.96 0.16
C ARG A 73 -13.20 23.71 -0.81
N ARG A 74 -13.48 22.44 -1.10
CA ARG A 74 -14.71 22.00 -1.79
C ARG A 74 -15.41 20.88 -1.03
N TYR A 75 -15.67 21.13 0.25
CA TYR A 75 -16.82 20.56 0.95
C TYR A 75 -17.65 21.71 1.51
N ALA A 76 -18.95 21.46 1.69
CA ALA A 76 -20.01 22.43 1.95
C ALA A 76 -19.62 23.62 2.85
N LEU A 77 -20.17 24.80 2.56
CA LEU A 77 -20.15 25.97 3.44
C LEU A 77 -20.70 25.59 4.83
N ILE A 78 -19.80 25.19 5.73
CA ILE A 78 -20.06 25.10 7.16
C ILE A 78 -19.49 26.39 7.75
N LEU A 79 -20.34 27.15 8.42
CA LEU A 79 -20.00 28.42 9.05
C LEU A 79 -18.70 28.30 9.86
N PRO A 80 -17.79 29.28 9.80
CA PRO A 80 -16.59 29.26 10.64
C PRO A 80 -17.02 29.25 12.12
N ARG A 81 -16.52 28.27 12.88
CA ARG A 81 -16.58 28.31 14.35
C ARG A 81 -15.74 29.52 14.83
N PRO A 82 -16.29 30.42 15.65
CA PRO A 82 -15.48 31.38 16.36
C PRO A 82 -14.88 30.65 17.57
N ASP A 83 -13.69 30.10 17.40
CA ASP A 83 -12.56 30.30 18.32
C ASP A 83 -11.43 29.29 18.08
N GLN A 84 -10.23 29.80 18.35
CA GLN A 84 -8.95 29.21 18.02
C GLN A 84 -8.69 27.90 18.78
N VAL A 85 -8.62 26.80 18.04
CA VAL A 85 -7.77 25.66 18.41
C VAL A 85 -6.71 25.54 17.34
N LYS A 86 -5.45 25.42 17.78
CA LYS A 86 -4.25 25.26 16.95
C LYS A 86 -4.59 24.41 15.72
N GLY A 87 -4.27 24.91 14.52
CA GLY A 87 -4.51 24.21 13.26
C GLY A 87 -4.03 22.76 13.31
N PRO A 88 -4.52 21.88 12.42
CA PRO A 88 -4.46 20.42 12.58
C PRO A 88 -3.06 20.02 13.04
N GLN A 89 -2.95 19.58 14.30
CA GLN A 89 -1.70 19.01 14.78
C GLN A 89 -1.44 17.82 13.88
N GLN A 90 -0.45 17.95 12.98
CA GLN A 90 0.04 16.81 12.23
C GLN A 90 0.56 15.82 13.27
N MET A 91 -0.28 14.84 13.58
CA MET A 91 0.12 13.70 14.39
C MET A 91 1.35 13.09 13.69
N PRO A 92 2.47 12.93 14.39
CA PRO A 92 3.68 12.39 13.79
C PRO A 92 3.36 11.04 13.16
N ARG A 93 3.74 10.84 11.89
CA ARG A 93 3.46 9.61 11.15
C ARG A 93 4.05 8.42 11.91
N PRO A 94 3.27 7.38 12.25
CA PRO A 94 3.82 6.22 12.92
C PRO A 94 4.82 5.54 11.98
N THR A 95 5.96 5.15 12.54
CA THR A 95 7.04 4.46 11.82
C THR A 95 6.97 2.96 12.00
N THR A 96 6.26 2.50 13.03
CA THR A 96 6.05 1.08 13.33
C THR A 96 4.57 0.74 13.47
N LEU A 97 4.22 -0.54 13.32
CA LEU A 97 2.87 -1.04 13.54
C LEU A 97 2.42 -0.84 14.99
N SER A 98 3.32 -1.05 15.96
CA SER A 98 3.02 -0.83 17.39
C SER A 98 2.66 0.62 17.66
N GLU A 99 3.39 1.58 17.07
CA GLU A 99 3.06 3.00 17.15
C GLU A 99 1.71 3.31 16.51
N ALA A 100 1.41 2.72 15.35
CA ALA A 100 0.14 2.89 14.67
C ALA A 100 -1.02 2.35 15.51
N VAL A 101 -0.89 1.16 16.10
CA VAL A 101 -1.90 0.54 16.99
C VAL A 101 -2.09 1.37 18.25
N ALA A 102 -1.02 1.84 18.89
CA ALA A 102 -1.13 2.69 20.07
C ALA A 102 -1.81 4.03 19.73
N MET A 103 -1.52 4.58 18.54
CA MET A 103 -2.20 5.78 18.04
C MET A 103 -3.68 5.53 17.78
N MET A 104 -4.04 4.40 17.18
CA MET A 104 -5.43 3.97 16.98
C MET A 104 -6.18 3.87 18.30
N MET A 105 -5.58 3.27 19.33
CA MET A 105 -6.21 3.13 20.65
C MET A 105 -6.51 4.50 21.27
N ARG A 106 -5.52 5.41 21.30
CA ARG A 106 -5.71 6.77 21.83
C ARG A 106 -6.78 7.54 21.08
N PHE A 107 -6.75 7.47 19.75
CA PHE A 107 -7.74 8.13 18.91
C PHE A 107 -9.15 7.56 19.14
N ASN A 108 -9.28 6.24 19.27
CA ASN A 108 -10.56 5.61 19.53
C ASN A 108 -11.18 6.08 20.84
N THR A 109 -10.37 6.17 21.92
CA THR A 109 -10.82 6.72 23.21
C THR A 109 -11.30 8.16 23.06
N GLU A 110 -10.50 9.05 22.49
CA GLU A 110 -10.85 10.47 22.29
C GLU A 110 -12.10 10.63 21.41
N ALA A 111 -12.20 9.87 20.31
CA ALA A 111 -13.35 9.93 19.41
C ALA A 111 -14.63 9.46 20.10
N TYR A 112 -14.54 8.43 20.95
CA TYR A 112 -15.67 7.92 21.72
C TYR A 112 -16.12 8.92 22.79
N GLU A 113 -15.19 9.48 23.55
CA GLU A 113 -15.49 10.51 24.57
C GLU A 113 -16.22 11.71 23.95
N ARG A 114 -15.73 12.23 22.81
CA ARG A 114 -16.39 13.32 22.10
C ARG A 114 -17.76 12.97 21.53
N TYR A 115 -17.93 11.75 21.02
CA TYR A 115 -19.23 11.28 20.55
C TYR A 115 -20.26 11.28 21.68
N TYR A 116 -19.90 10.74 22.86
CA TYR A 116 -20.77 10.75 24.04
C TYR A 116 -21.03 12.15 24.59
N ALA A 117 -20.06 13.07 24.44
CA ALA A 117 -20.23 14.48 24.75
C ALA A 117 -21.04 15.27 23.69
N ALA A 118 -21.56 14.60 22.64
CA ALA A 118 -22.26 15.21 21.52
C ALA A 118 -21.47 16.32 20.78
N ASP A 119 -20.14 16.23 20.77
CA ASP A 119 -19.22 17.15 20.06
C ASP A 119 -18.32 16.40 19.07
N PRO A 120 -18.88 15.72 18.04
CA PRO A 120 -18.08 14.99 17.06
C PRO A 120 -17.23 15.95 16.23
N CYS A 121 -15.97 15.57 15.98
CA CYS A 121 -15.04 16.35 15.18
C CYS A 121 -14.93 15.79 13.76
N LEU A 122 -15.09 16.63 12.73
CA LEU A 122 -14.97 16.21 11.33
C LEU A 122 -13.55 15.70 10.98
N ASP A 123 -12.52 16.24 11.62
CA ASP A 123 -11.13 15.79 11.42
C ASP A 123 -10.92 14.34 11.91
N HIS A 124 -11.77 13.87 12.82
CA HIS A 124 -11.77 12.47 13.25
C HIS A 124 -12.19 11.54 12.11
N LEU A 125 -13.05 11.96 11.17
CA LEU A 125 -13.48 11.10 10.07
C LEU A 125 -12.32 10.68 9.18
N PHE A 126 -11.42 11.60 8.84
CA PHE A 126 -10.24 11.31 8.02
C PHE A 126 -9.31 10.32 8.72
N THR A 127 -9.09 10.52 10.02
CA THR A 127 -8.24 9.66 10.84
C THR A 127 -8.86 8.27 11.04
N LEU A 128 -10.16 8.21 11.34
CA LEU A 128 -10.91 6.97 11.50
C LEU A 128 -10.91 6.15 10.22
N SER A 129 -11.06 6.79 9.06
CA SER A 129 -11.10 6.08 7.78
C SER A 129 -9.76 5.43 7.46
N LYS A 130 -8.64 6.11 7.72
CA LYS A 130 -7.28 5.54 7.63
C LYS A 130 -7.14 4.30 8.52
N PHE A 131 -7.63 4.39 9.75
CA PHE A 131 -7.59 3.29 10.71
C PHE A 131 -8.50 2.13 10.35
N ASN A 132 -9.67 2.39 9.75
CA ASN A 132 -10.56 1.34 9.27
C ASN A 132 -9.92 0.56 8.12
N VAL A 133 -9.23 1.24 7.19
CA VAL A 133 -8.47 0.56 6.12
C VAL A 133 -7.33 -0.27 6.72
N LEU A 134 -6.52 0.28 7.62
CA LEU A 134 -5.45 -0.47 8.26
C LEU A 134 -5.98 -1.71 9.00
N ARG A 135 -7.04 -1.55 9.80
CA ARG A 135 -7.71 -2.66 10.50
C ARG A 135 -8.22 -3.70 9.52
N ALA A 136 -8.85 -3.28 8.43
CA ALA A 136 -9.35 -4.18 7.39
C ALA A 136 -8.27 -5.09 6.82
N PHE A 137 -7.09 -4.54 6.54
CA PHE A 137 -5.94 -5.32 6.08
C PHE A 137 -5.46 -6.29 7.17
N LEU A 138 -5.33 -5.85 8.42
CA LEU A 138 -4.88 -6.72 9.51
C LEU A 138 -5.84 -7.89 9.76
N ASP A 139 -7.16 -7.64 9.72
CA ASP A 139 -8.19 -8.67 9.90
C ASP A 139 -8.18 -9.67 8.73
N ASN A 140 -8.09 -9.19 7.49
CA ASN A 140 -7.98 -10.07 6.33
C ASN A 140 -6.66 -10.86 6.34
N MET A 141 -5.54 -10.26 6.77
CA MET A 141 -4.28 -11.00 6.99
C MET A 141 -4.46 -12.11 8.02
N ALA A 142 -5.09 -11.82 9.16
CA ALA A 142 -5.35 -12.81 10.19
C ALA A 142 -6.25 -13.96 9.67
N ALA A 143 -7.31 -13.64 8.93
CA ALA A 143 -8.17 -14.62 8.28
C ALA A 143 -7.43 -15.50 7.26
N LEU A 144 -6.38 -14.97 6.64
CA LEU A 144 -5.48 -15.69 5.73
C LEU A 144 -4.33 -16.39 6.46
N GLY A 145 -4.24 -16.34 7.79
CA GLY A 145 -3.11 -16.87 8.55
C GLY A 145 -1.77 -16.20 8.19
N LEU A 146 -1.81 -14.94 7.75
CA LEU A 146 -0.65 -14.11 7.46
C LEU A 146 -0.35 -13.22 8.66
N ARG A 147 0.93 -12.91 8.86
CA ARG A 147 1.38 -12.01 9.93
C ARG A 147 2.08 -10.81 9.34
N MET A 148 1.71 -9.61 9.78
CA MET A 148 2.30 -8.36 9.29
C MET A 148 3.81 -8.28 9.59
N ASP A 149 4.23 -8.73 10.77
CA ASP A 149 5.65 -8.72 11.17
C ASP A 149 6.53 -9.64 10.31
N ALA A 150 5.92 -10.58 9.58
CA ALA A 150 6.57 -11.46 8.63
C ALA A 150 6.52 -10.93 7.18
N MET A 151 5.96 -9.74 6.91
CA MET A 151 5.86 -9.15 5.57
C MET A 151 7.03 -8.20 5.26
N GLY A 152 8.19 -8.77 4.98
CA GLY A 152 9.33 -8.04 4.41
C GLY A 152 9.12 -7.71 2.92
N GLU A 153 9.90 -6.74 2.39
CA GLU A 153 9.77 -6.24 1.01
C GLU A 153 9.80 -7.33 -0.09
N ASP A 154 10.48 -8.44 0.16
CA ASP A 154 10.74 -9.50 -0.83
C ASP A 154 9.98 -10.81 -0.50
N VAL A 155 8.99 -10.75 0.38
CA VAL A 155 8.23 -11.93 0.78
C VAL A 155 7.25 -12.35 -0.31
N ILE A 156 7.24 -13.65 -0.62
CA ILE A 156 6.36 -14.26 -1.62
C ILE A 156 5.14 -14.85 -0.91
N SER A 157 3.97 -14.66 -1.51
CA SER A 157 2.71 -15.19 -0.98
C SER A 157 2.78 -16.72 -0.88
N PRO A 158 2.37 -17.31 0.25
CA PRO A 158 2.31 -18.76 0.41
C PRO A 158 1.31 -19.42 -0.54
N PHE A 159 0.40 -18.66 -1.16
CA PHE A 159 -0.54 -19.22 -2.15
C PHE A 159 0.10 -19.49 -3.51
N SER A 160 1.27 -18.89 -3.78
CA SER A 160 2.03 -19.04 -5.03
C SER A 160 3.24 -19.96 -4.92
N THR A 161 3.46 -20.57 -3.74
CA THR A 161 4.57 -21.50 -3.51
C THR A 161 4.06 -22.93 -3.40
N ASP A 162 4.84 -23.91 -3.88
CA ASP A 162 4.53 -25.34 -3.82
C ASP A 162 4.54 -25.93 -2.38
N MET A 163 4.56 -25.07 -1.34
CA MET A 163 4.56 -25.53 0.04
C MET A 163 3.21 -26.15 0.40
N PRO A 164 3.19 -27.41 0.86
CA PRO A 164 1.97 -28.06 1.32
C PRO A 164 1.64 -27.51 2.71
N GLY A 165 1.04 -26.33 2.76
CA GLY A 165 0.33 -25.88 3.95
C GLY A 165 -1.08 -26.44 3.90
N PRO A 166 -1.50 -27.33 4.82
CA PRO A 166 -2.90 -27.62 5.03
C PRO A 166 -3.51 -26.38 5.67
N ARG A 167 -3.76 -25.35 4.86
CA ARG A 167 -4.67 -24.29 5.27
C ARG A 167 -6.04 -24.88 5.04
N ASP A 168 -6.76 -25.14 6.14
CA ASP A 168 -8.15 -25.53 6.07
C ASP A 168 -8.88 -24.46 5.29
N LYS A 169 -9.13 -24.72 4.01
CA LYS A 169 -9.84 -23.82 3.09
C LYS A 169 -11.21 -23.46 3.65
N GLU A 170 -11.74 -24.32 4.52
CA GLU A 170 -12.97 -24.18 5.29
C GLU A 170 -12.94 -23.00 6.28
N SER A 171 -11.76 -22.54 6.69
CA SER A 171 -11.60 -21.39 7.61
C SER A 171 -11.44 -20.05 6.90
N ILE A 172 -11.11 -20.04 5.61
CA ILE A 172 -10.87 -18.82 4.84
C ILE A 172 -12.19 -18.30 4.29
N PRO A 173 -12.55 -17.02 4.52
CA PRO A 173 -13.73 -16.42 3.90
C PRO A 173 -13.70 -16.56 2.38
N ALA A 174 -14.84 -16.89 1.78
CA ALA A 174 -14.93 -17.20 0.35
C ALA A 174 -14.32 -16.11 -0.57
N ALA A 175 -14.51 -14.83 -0.22
CA ALA A 175 -13.98 -13.69 -0.98
C ALA A 175 -12.45 -13.54 -0.92
N LEU A 176 -11.80 -14.21 0.04
CA LEU A 176 -10.36 -14.21 0.27
C LEU A 176 -9.68 -15.51 -0.19
N LEU A 177 -10.42 -16.48 -0.71
CA LEU A 177 -9.81 -17.66 -1.31
C LEU A 177 -8.85 -17.26 -2.45
N PRO A 178 -7.69 -17.93 -2.58
CA PRO A 178 -6.73 -17.62 -3.63
C PRO A 178 -7.33 -17.91 -5.01
N THR A 179 -7.04 -17.04 -5.96
CA THR A 179 -7.43 -17.23 -7.37
C THR A 179 -6.43 -18.14 -8.11
N ALA A 180 -6.81 -18.62 -9.30
CA ALA A 180 -5.89 -19.37 -10.15
C ALA A 180 -4.64 -18.55 -10.54
N ILE A 181 -4.79 -17.24 -10.77
CA ILE A 181 -3.68 -16.35 -11.10
C ILE A 181 -2.75 -16.19 -9.90
N GLN A 182 -3.30 -16.02 -8.70
CA GLN A 182 -2.51 -15.92 -7.48
C GLN A 182 -1.76 -17.21 -7.15
N SER A 183 -2.33 -18.37 -7.46
CA SER A 183 -1.64 -19.66 -7.31
C SER A 183 -0.53 -19.88 -8.33
N LEU A 184 -0.60 -19.23 -9.48
CA LEU A 184 0.37 -19.41 -10.57
C LEU A 184 1.52 -18.40 -10.52
N ILE A 185 1.24 -17.16 -10.14
CA ILE A 185 2.19 -16.04 -10.26
C ILE A 185 2.72 -15.66 -8.87
N PRO A 186 4.05 -15.72 -8.65
CA PRO A 186 4.65 -15.21 -7.43
C PRO A 186 4.35 -13.72 -7.22
N HIS A 187 3.84 -13.37 -6.05
CA HIS A 187 3.43 -12.01 -5.72
C HIS A 187 3.58 -11.74 -4.21
N HIS A 188 3.48 -10.48 -3.79
CA HIS A 188 3.61 -10.14 -2.37
C HIS A 188 2.30 -10.43 -1.60
N PRO A 189 2.33 -11.05 -0.40
CA PRO A 189 1.14 -11.48 0.33
C PRO A 189 0.15 -10.38 0.71
N TRP A 190 0.59 -9.12 0.78
CA TRP A 190 -0.29 -7.97 1.05
C TRP A 190 -1.42 -7.85 0.00
N LEU A 191 -1.18 -8.30 -1.24
CA LEU A 191 -2.19 -8.31 -2.30
C LEU A 191 -3.31 -9.32 -2.03
N ASP A 192 -3.07 -10.36 -1.24
CA ASP A 192 -4.09 -11.36 -0.88
C ASP A 192 -5.21 -10.78 -0.01
N CYS A 193 -4.97 -9.62 0.61
CA CYS A 193 -5.85 -9.04 1.61
C CYS A 193 -7.07 -8.31 1.02
N PHE A 194 -7.16 -8.15 -0.30
CA PHE A 194 -8.33 -7.55 -0.94
C PHE A 194 -9.45 -8.59 -1.13
N PRO A 195 -10.69 -8.32 -0.69
CA PRO A 195 -11.80 -9.27 -0.84
C PRO A 195 -12.40 -9.29 -2.26
N PHE A 196 -11.63 -8.91 -3.28
CA PHE A 196 -12.08 -8.82 -4.66
C PHE A 196 -11.15 -9.69 -5.53
N PRO A 197 -11.56 -10.91 -5.91
CA PRO A 197 -10.74 -11.82 -6.71
C PRO A 197 -10.16 -11.17 -7.97
N GLN A 198 -11.00 -10.49 -8.76
CA GLN A 198 -10.55 -9.84 -9.99
C GLN A 198 -9.59 -8.66 -9.74
N MET A 199 -9.76 -7.91 -8.63
CA MET A 199 -8.84 -6.84 -8.27
C MET A 199 -7.46 -7.40 -7.94
N ARG A 200 -7.41 -8.51 -7.19
CA ARG A 200 -6.17 -9.22 -6.87
C ARG A 200 -5.49 -9.69 -8.14
N ASP A 201 -6.24 -10.30 -9.06
CA ASP A 201 -5.72 -10.73 -10.36
C ASP A 201 -5.14 -9.57 -11.17
N ASN A 202 -5.83 -8.42 -11.21
CA ASN A 202 -5.33 -7.22 -11.89
C ASN A 202 -4.00 -6.73 -11.29
N LEU A 203 -3.90 -6.69 -9.96
CA LEU A 203 -2.69 -6.25 -9.25
C LEU A 203 -1.53 -7.24 -9.43
N VAL A 204 -1.80 -8.54 -9.35
CA VAL A 204 -0.80 -9.59 -9.56
C VAL A 204 -0.28 -9.59 -10.99
N MET A 205 -1.17 -9.45 -11.97
CA MET A 205 -0.80 -9.36 -13.38
C MET A 205 -0.07 -8.07 -13.73
N ALA A 206 -0.35 -6.98 -13.01
CA ALA A 206 0.38 -5.72 -13.15
C ALA A 206 1.82 -5.83 -12.62
N ASP A 207 2.10 -6.73 -11.68
CA ASP A 207 3.43 -6.98 -11.14
C ASP A 207 4.16 -5.67 -10.77
N GLU A 208 5.33 -5.39 -11.36
CA GLU A 208 6.13 -4.19 -11.09
C GLU A 208 5.67 -2.94 -11.87
N SER A 209 4.60 -3.02 -12.67
CA SER A 209 4.15 -1.91 -13.53
C SER A 209 3.43 -0.78 -12.79
N PHE A 210 3.17 -0.94 -11.49
CA PHE A 210 2.53 0.08 -10.66
C PHE A 210 3.33 0.38 -9.39
N ASN A 211 3.03 1.54 -8.79
CA ASN A 211 3.65 1.98 -7.57
C ASN A 211 2.78 1.60 -6.36
N ASP A 212 3.14 0.51 -5.68
CA ASP A 212 2.48 0.00 -4.48
C ASP A 212 2.36 1.04 -3.35
N CYS A 213 3.41 1.84 -3.13
CA CYS A 213 3.42 2.92 -2.14
C CYS A 213 2.46 4.06 -2.52
N GLU A 214 2.29 4.33 -3.82
CA GLU A 214 1.33 5.30 -4.31
C GLU A 214 -0.11 4.80 -4.16
N LEU A 215 -0.37 3.54 -4.52
CA LEU A 215 -1.67 2.91 -4.30
C LEU A 215 -2.05 2.94 -2.81
N CYS A 216 -1.13 2.54 -1.94
CA CYS A 216 -1.28 2.57 -0.49
C CYS A 216 -1.57 3.99 0.04
N THR A 217 -0.82 4.99 -0.46
CA THR A 217 -1.08 6.40 -0.15
C THR A 217 -2.46 6.82 -0.62
N ASP A 218 -2.84 6.57 -1.87
CA ASP A 218 -4.12 7.03 -2.40
C ASP A 218 -5.33 6.35 -1.76
N MET A 219 -5.18 5.10 -1.29
CA MET A 219 -6.22 4.41 -0.54
C MET A 219 -6.49 5.08 0.81
N MET A 220 -5.43 5.46 1.55
CA MET A 220 -5.54 5.95 2.93
C MET A 220 -5.51 7.49 3.04
N ASP A 221 -4.77 8.16 2.18
CA ASP A 221 -4.39 9.56 2.30
C ASP A 221 -4.51 10.28 0.96
N SER A 222 -5.69 10.83 0.71
CA SER A 222 -5.91 11.62 -0.49
C SER A 222 -5.30 13.01 -0.32
N THR A 223 -4.36 13.33 -1.20
CA THR A 223 -3.82 14.69 -1.35
C THR A 223 -4.90 15.74 -1.70
N THR A 224 -6.07 15.30 -2.15
CA THR A 224 -7.22 16.13 -2.55
C THR A 224 -8.30 16.28 -1.48
N GLY A 225 -8.13 15.68 -0.29
CA GLY A 225 -9.11 15.75 0.81
C GLY A 225 -10.34 14.83 0.65
N ASP A 226 -10.32 13.82 -0.23
CA ASP A 226 -11.34 12.79 -0.37
C ASP A 226 -10.79 11.38 -0.14
N ILE A 227 -11.14 10.73 0.97
CA ILE A 227 -10.63 9.40 1.36
C ILE A 227 -10.80 8.40 0.21
N GLY A 228 -9.69 7.85 -0.31
CA GLY A 228 -9.71 7.00 -1.49
C GLY A 228 -10.49 5.70 -1.30
N VAL A 229 -10.34 5.06 -0.13
CA VAL A 229 -11.05 3.83 0.23
C VAL A 229 -11.62 3.94 1.64
N MET A 230 -12.88 3.53 1.79
CA MET A 230 -13.55 3.40 3.08
C MET A 230 -13.97 1.94 3.31
N VAL A 231 -13.85 1.49 4.56
CA VAL A 231 -14.31 0.17 5.00
C VAL A 231 -15.32 0.37 6.13
N TRP A 232 -16.54 -0.12 5.91
CA TRP A 232 -17.72 0.14 6.73
C TRP A 232 -18.06 -0.96 7.74
N GLY A 233 -17.46 -2.14 7.60
CA GLY A 233 -17.76 -3.31 8.40
C GLY A 233 -16.73 -4.42 8.17
N ASP A 234 -17.15 -5.68 8.31
CA ASP A 234 -16.28 -6.85 8.14
C ASP A 234 -15.52 -6.81 6.80
N PRO A 235 -14.18 -6.86 6.82
CA PRO A 235 -13.35 -6.53 5.67
C PRO A 235 -13.22 -7.65 4.64
N TRP A 236 -13.59 -8.89 4.98
CA TRP A 236 -13.68 -10.00 4.03
C TRP A 236 -14.98 -9.98 3.22
N LEU A 237 -15.88 -9.03 3.49
CA LEU A 237 -17.15 -8.87 2.79
C LEU A 237 -17.05 -7.72 1.76
N PRO A 238 -17.11 -7.99 0.44
CA PRO A 238 -17.02 -6.96 -0.60
C PRO A 238 -17.97 -5.78 -0.42
N GLN A 239 -19.17 -6.03 0.13
CA GLN A 239 -20.18 -5.01 0.36
C GLN A 239 -19.79 -3.92 1.36
N ASN A 240 -18.76 -4.16 2.18
CA ASN A 240 -18.32 -3.20 3.18
C ASN A 240 -17.24 -2.26 2.65
N TRP A 241 -16.82 -2.39 1.40
CA TRP A 241 -15.80 -1.53 0.79
C TRP A 241 -16.45 -0.49 -0.12
N GLU A 242 -15.96 0.73 -0.01
CA GLU A 242 -16.30 1.86 -0.88
C GLU A 242 -15.02 2.50 -1.41
N VAL A 243 -15.03 2.88 -2.69
CA VAL A 243 -13.99 3.71 -3.32
C VAL A 243 -14.52 5.10 -3.64
N SER A 244 -13.65 6.11 -3.52
CA SER A 244 -13.98 7.48 -3.96
C SER A 244 -13.99 7.59 -5.48
N GLU A 245 -14.59 8.66 -5.99
CA GLU A 245 -14.62 8.94 -7.44
C GLU A 245 -13.21 9.17 -7.99
N VAL A 246 -12.37 9.88 -7.23
CA VAL A 246 -10.96 10.13 -7.61
C VAL A 246 -10.16 8.83 -7.65
N PHE A 247 -10.33 7.97 -6.64
CA PHE A 247 -9.66 6.67 -6.59
C PHE A 247 -10.10 5.80 -7.77
N ALA A 248 -11.42 5.71 -8.02
CA ALA A 248 -11.97 4.89 -9.09
C ALA A 248 -11.54 5.37 -10.49
N GLN A 249 -11.31 6.67 -10.68
CA GLN A 249 -10.80 7.21 -11.95
C GLN A 249 -9.30 6.91 -12.11
N LYS A 250 -8.48 7.19 -11.09
CA LYS A 250 -7.01 7.01 -11.15
C LYS A 250 -6.62 5.53 -11.23
N TRP A 251 -7.25 4.69 -10.41
CA TRP A 251 -6.98 3.25 -10.30
C TRP A 251 -8.05 2.42 -11.01
N SER A 252 -8.64 2.95 -12.08
CA SER A 252 -9.71 2.29 -12.86
C SER A 252 -9.31 0.89 -13.35
N TRP A 253 -8.03 0.69 -13.70
CA TRP A 253 -7.49 -0.60 -14.10
C TRP A 253 -7.42 -1.61 -12.95
N VAL A 254 -7.22 -1.16 -11.70
CA VAL A 254 -7.20 -2.03 -10.51
C VAL A 254 -8.59 -2.62 -10.27
N ILE A 255 -9.63 -1.80 -10.43
CA ILE A 255 -11.04 -2.21 -10.24
C ILE A 255 -11.71 -2.70 -11.52
N LYS A 256 -10.97 -2.86 -12.63
CA LYS A 256 -11.51 -3.35 -13.90
C LYS A 256 -12.09 -4.75 -13.70
N GLY A 257 -13.32 -4.96 -14.14
CA GLY A 257 -14.03 -6.24 -13.97
C GLY A 257 -14.55 -6.51 -12.55
N CYS A 258 -14.54 -5.51 -11.66
CA CYS A 258 -15.12 -5.61 -10.31
C CYS A 258 -16.45 -4.83 -10.24
N PRO A 259 -17.58 -5.29 -10.80
CA PRO A 259 -18.84 -4.53 -10.77
C PRO A 259 -19.33 -4.27 -9.33
N ASP A 260 -19.09 -5.23 -8.43
CA ASP A 260 -19.54 -5.18 -7.04
C ASP A 260 -18.97 -3.98 -6.29
N ILE A 261 -17.70 -3.61 -6.51
CA ILE A 261 -17.10 -2.46 -5.82
C ILE A 261 -17.81 -1.15 -6.21
N ILE A 262 -18.28 -1.04 -7.46
CA ILE A 262 -19.02 0.13 -7.94
C ILE A 262 -20.45 0.13 -7.37
N VAL A 263 -21.10 -1.04 -7.33
CA VAL A 263 -22.44 -1.20 -6.75
C VAL A 263 -22.43 -0.82 -5.27
N HIS A 264 -21.50 -1.36 -4.50
CA HIS A 264 -21.41 -1.12 -3.06
C HIS A 264 -20.94 0.29 -2.74
N SER A 265 -20.01 0.85 -3.51
CA SER A 265 -19.66 2.27 -3.37
C SER A 265 -20.88 3.17 -3.57
N ASN A 266 -21.70 2.92 -4.60
CA ASN A 266 -22.91 3.69 -4.84
C ASN A 266 -23.97 3.50 -3.74
N TYR A 267 -24.04 2.32 -3.12
CA TYR A 267 -24.92 2.06 -1.96
C TYR A 267 -24.54 2.95 -0.77
N TRP A 268 -23.27 2.95 -0.36
CA TRP A 268 -22.80 3.76 0.78
C TRP A 268 -22.85 5.26 0.51
N ARG A 269 -22.58 5.67 -0.74
CA ARG A 269 -22.76 7.05 -1.20
C ARG A 269 -24.22 7.49 -1.08
N ALA A 270 -25.16 6.68 -1.55
CA ALA A 270 -26.58 6.99 -1.48
C ALA A 270 -27.08 7.13 -0.03
N ARG A 271 -26.61 6.28 0.90
CA ARG A 271 -26.93 6.40 2.34
C ARG A 271 -26.48 7.72 2.97
N ARG A 272 -25.48 8.38 2.37
CA ARG A 272 -24.97 9.69 2.78
C ARG A 272 -25.50 10.84 1.91
N GLY A 273 -26.47 10.58 1.02
CA GLY A 273 -27.03 11.58 0.11
C GLY A 273 -26.10 12.01 -1.03
N LEU A 274 -25.03 11.26 -1.29
CA LEU A 274 -24.08 11.53 -2.36
C LEU A 274 -24.56 10.95 -3.71
N LYS A 275 -24.17 11.59 -4.81
CA LYS A 275 -24.44 11.10 -6.17
C LYS A 275 -23.63 9.84 -6.47
N LYS A 276 -24.14 9.02 -7.40
CA LYS A 276 -23.40 7.86 -7.94
C LYS A 276 -22.05 8.29 -8.53
N LEU A 277 -21.08 7.38 -8.49
CA LEU A 277 -19.75 7.55 -9.09
C LEU A 277 -19.86 7.86 -10.58
N LYS A 278 -19.08 8.83 -11.05
CA LYS A 278 -18.87 9.14 -12.46
C LYS A 278 -17.59 8.49 -12.94
N LEU A 279 -17.74 7.36 -13.64
CA LEU A 279 -16.64 6.62 -14.20
C LEU A 279 -16.54 6.94 -15.70
N ASN A 280 -15.39 7.48 -16.10
CA ASN A 280 -15.05 7.62 -17.50
C ASN A 280 -14.29 6.35 -17.90
N PHE A 281 -15.00 5.30 -18.32
CA PHE A 281 -14.35 4.16 -18.92
C PHE A 281 -13.87 4.58 -20.31
N MET A 282 -12.55 4.70 -20.48
CA MET A 282 -11.88 4.89 -21.78
C MET A 282 -11.37 3.54 -22.30
#